data_AF-A0A1X7DXE3-F1
#
_entry.id   AF-A0A1X7DXE3-F1
#
_cell.length_a   1.000
_cell.length_b   1.000
_cell.length_c   1.000
_cell.angle_alpha   90.00
_cell.angle_beta   90.00
_cell.angle_gamma   90.00
#
_symmetry.space_group_name_H-M   'P 1'
#
loop_
_entity.id
_entity.type
_entity.pdbx_description
1 polymer ?
#
loop_
_entity_poly.entity_id
_entity_poly.type
_entity_poly.pdbx_seq_one_letter_code
_entity_poly.pdbx_strand_id
1 'polypeptide(L)'
;MKAPPLPLLLTWAALLALLAMTLGLAYVPMPGPMNVVLALGISVAKALLVLALFMKLFRAPTLTRAAAAAGLFWLAILFALSATDYLTRKVEHVGDLPAPTGSEHQPGNR
;
A
#
# COMPACT_ATOMS: atom_id res chain seq x y z
N MET A 1 -42.13 4.47 2.02
CA MET A 1 -40.72 4.25 1.65
C MET A 1 -39.92 4.23 2.95
N LYS A 2 -39.40 3.06 3.39
CA LYS A 2 -38.58 3.00 4.61
C LYS A 2 -37.26 3.71 4.31
N ALA A 3 -36.93 4.75 5.08
CA ALA A 3 -35.67 5.47 4.93
C ALA A 3 -34.51 4.45 5.01
N PRO A 4 -33.46 4.61 4.20
CA PRO A 4 -32.30 3.74 4.26
C PRO A 4 -31.71 3.77 5.69
N PRO A 5 -31.18 2.65 6.20
CA PRO A 5 -30.66 2.61 7.55
C PRO A 5 -29.51 3.61 7.67
N LEU A 6 -29.69 4.59 8.58
CA LEU A 6 -28.72 5.64 8.94
C LEU A 6 -27.23 5.20 8.95
N PRO A 7 -26.86 4.00 9.46
CA PRO A 7 -25.47 3.55 9.41
C PRO A 7 -24.89 3.38 8.00
N LEU A 8 -25.69 3.04 6.98
CA LEU A 8 -25.20 2.90 5.61
C LEU A 8 -24.77 4.25 5.03
N LEU A 9 -25.57 5.30 5.27
CA LEU A 9 -25.31 6.67 4.83
C LEU A 9 -24.07 7.26 5.51
N LEU A 10 -23.92 7.03 6.83
CA LEU A 10 -22.72 7.42 7.57
C LEU A 10 -21.46 6.73 7.04
N THR A 11 -21.56 5.43 6.73
CA THR A 11 -20.43 4.67 6.19
C THR A 11 -20.05 5.17 4.79
N TRP A 12 -21.05 5.45 3.94
CA TRP A 12 -20.84 6.02 2.62
C TRP A 12 -20.13 7.38 2.71
N ALA A 13 -20.59 8.27 3.59
CA ALA A 13 -19.96 9.57 3.82
C ALA A 13 -18.52 9.44 4.35
N ALA A 14 -18.27 8.53 5.30
CA ALA A 14 -16.93 8.26 5.82
C ALA A 14 -15.97 7.77 4.72
N LEU A 15 -16.43 6.83 3.87
CA LEU A 15 -15.64 6.34 2.75
C LEU A 15 -15.35 7.43 1.72
N LEU A 16 -16.33 8.31 1.42
CA LEU A 16 -16.10 9.45 0.54
C LEU A 16 -15.13 10.47 1.14
N ALA A 17 -15.18 10.71 2.45
CA ALA A 17 -14.21 11.59 3.13
C ALA A 17 -12.79 11.02 3.06
N LEU A 18 -12.62 9.72 3.36
CA LEU A 18 -11.35 9.02 3.21
C LEU A 18 -10.86 8.99 1.75
N LEU A 19 -11.77 8.92 0.78
CA LEU A 19 -11.45 9.03 -0.65
C LEU A 19 -10.96 10.41 -1.03
N ALA A 20 -11.69 11.45 -0.63
CA ALA A 20 -11.30 12.84 -0.84
C ALA A 20 -9.95 13.13 -0.18
N MET A 21 -9.69 12.57 1.01
CA MET A 21 -8.41 12.72 1.71
C MET A 21 -7.25 12.04 0.95
N THR A 22 -7.44 10.81 0.45
CA THR A 22 -6.42 10.15 -0.41
C THR A 22 -6.17 10.92 -1.71
N LEU A 23 -7.23 11.48 -2.31
CA LEU A 23 -7.12 12.23 -3.56
C LEU A 23 -6.40 13.56 -3.32
N GLY A 24 -6.76 14.28 -2.26
CA GLY A 24 -6.10 15.50 -1.84
C GLY A 24 -4.60 15.29 -1.58
N LEU A 25 -4.24 14.20 -0.90
CA LEU A 25 -2.83 13.87 -0.67
C LEU A 25 -2.06 13.59 -1.97
N ALA A 26 -2.70 12.97 -2.97
CA ALA A 26 -2.06 12.68 -4.25
C ALA A 26 -1.70 13.96 -5.04
N TYR A 27 -2.44 15.06 -4.84
CA TYR A 27 -2.18 16.34 -5.51
C TYR A 27 -1.30 17.30 -4.70
N VAL A 28 -0.98 16.98 -3.44
CA VAL A 28 -0.02 17.75 -2.64
C VAL A 28 1.38 17.17 -2.88
N PRO A 29 2.28 17.87 -3.59
CA PRO A 29 3.65 17.42 -3.76
C PRO A 29 4.40 17.52 -2.43
N MET A 30 4.36 16.44 -1.64
CA MET A 30 5.14 16.31 -0.41
C MET A 30 6.56 15.83 -0.76
N PRO A 31 7.63 16.50 -0.28
CA PRO A 31 9.00 16.07 -0.51
C PRO A 31 9.32 14.76 0.24
N GLY A 32 9.90 13.79 -0.48
CA GLY A 32 10.49 12.59 0.12
C GLY A 32 9.51 11.47 0.50
N PRO A 33 9.98 10.46 1.27
CA PRO A 33 9.24 9.23 1.55
C PRO A 33 7.96 9.40 2.41
N MET A 34 7.73 10.61 2.95
CA MET A 34 6.59 10.91 3.82
C MET A 34 5.23 10.72 3.13
N ASN A 35 5.15 10.96 1.82
CA ASN A 35 3.92 10.76 1.05
C ASN A 35 3.47 9.28 1.09
N VAL A 36 4.41 8.36 0.93
CA VAL A 36 4.12 6.91 0.95
C VAL A 36 3.63 6.47 2.32
N VAL A 37 4.26 6.95 3.40
CA VAL A 37 3.85 6.62 4.78
C VAL A 37 2.42 7.10 5.07
N LEU A 38 2.10 8.34 4.68
CA LEU A 38 0.77 8.89 4.87
C LEU A 38 -0.29 8.19 3.98
N ALA A 39 0.04 7.91 2.73
CA ALA A 39 -0.85 7.17 1.82
C ALA A 39 -1.16 5.76 2.34
N LEU A 40 -0.15 5.05 2.87
CA LEU A 40 -0.32 3.76 3.53
C LEU A 40 -1.18 3.88 4.80
N GLY A 41 -0.95 4.89 5.63
CA GLY A 41 -1.76 5.14 6.82
C GLY A 41 -3.25 5.33 6.50
N ILE A 42 -3.56 6.16 5.49
CA ILE A 42 -4.95 6.38 5.04
C ILE A 42 -5.54 5.09 4.44
N SER A 43 -4.74 4.32 3.69
CA SER A 43 -5.17 3.04 3.12
C SER A 43 -5.56 2.03 4.22
N VAL A 44 -4.75 1.91 5.28
CA VAL A 44 -5.05 1.04 6.43
C VAL A 44 -6.35 1.49 7.13
N ALA A 45 -6.52 2.79 7.36
CA ALA A 45 -7.76 3.31 7.97
C ALA A 45 -9.01 2.95 7.14
N LYS A 46 -8.91 3.08 5.81
CA LYS A 46 -9.96 2.65 4.87
C LYS A 46 -10.27 1.16 4.97
N ALA A 47 -9.22 0.33 4.96
CA ALA A 47 -9.36 -1.12 5.05
C ALA A 47 -10.03 -1.54 6.36
N LEU A 48 -9.66 -0.95 7.49
CA LEU A 48 -10.26 -1.22 8.80
C LEU A 48 -11.75 -0.85 8.82
N LEU A 49 -12.15 0.28 8.23
CA LEU A 49 -13.55 0.70 8.14
C LEU A 49 -14.38 -0.33 7.34
N VAL A 50 -13.86 -0.78 6.21
CA VAL A 50 -14.51 -1.79 5.35
C VAL A 50 -14.65 -3.12 6.10
N LEU A 51 -13.59 -3.56 6.78
CA LEU A 51 -13.57 -4.81 7.52
C LEU A 51 -14.58 -4.81 8.69
N ALA A 52 -14.66 -3.69 9.42
CA ALA A 52 -15.56 -3.54 10.55
C ALA A 52 -17.04 -3.45 10.13
N LEU A 53 -17.35 -2.64 9.09
CA LEU A 53 -18.73 -2.24 8.79
C LEU A 53 -19.36 -2.99 7.61
N PHE A 54 -18.62 -3.18 6.51
CA PHE A 54 -19.16 -3.87 5.32
C PHE A 54 -19.06 -5.38 5.43
N MET A 55 -17.92 -5.88 5.90
CA MET A 55 -17.74 -7.32 6.09
C MET A 55 -18.39 -7.81 7.39
N LYS A 56 -18.86 -6.89 8.25
CA LYS A 56 -19.40 -7.17 9.59
C LYS A 56 -18.54 -8.20 10.32
N LEU A 57 -17.22 -8.08 10.24
CA LEU A 57 -16.30 -9.14 10.65
C LEU A 57 -16.50 -9.54 12.12
N PHE A 58 -16.88 -8.58 12.97
CA PHE A 58 -17.21 -8.83 14.39
C PHE A 58 -18.44 -9.70 14.61
N ARG A 59 -19.36 -9.77 13.64
CA ARG A 59 -20.59 -10.56 13.68
C ARG A 59 -20.53 -11.78 12.74
N ALA A 60 -19.40 -11.96 12.05
CA ALA A 60 -19.16 -13.09 11.17
C ALA A 60 -18.79 -14.36 11.96
N PRO A 61 -18.99 -15.56 11.38
CA PRO A 61 -18.60 -16.83 11.98
C PRO A 61 -17.11 -16.86 12.38
N THR A 62 -16.78 -17.62 13.43
CA THR A 62 -15.40 -17.71 13.96
C THR A 62 -14.38 -18.12 12.90
N LEU A 63 -14.77 -18.99 11.96
CA LEU A 63 -13.91 -19.39 10.84
C LEU A 63 -13.53 -18.21 9.93
N THR A 64 -14.47 -17.33 9.61
CA THR A 64 -14.22 -16.12 8.80
C THR A 64 -13.29 -15.15 9.53
N ARG A 65 -13.47 -15.00 10.84
CA ARG A 65 -12.60 -14.16 11.68
C ARG A 65 -11.18 -14.70 11.74
N ALA A 66 -11.02 -16.01 11.90
CA ALA A 66 -9.73 -16.68 11.92
C ALA A 66 -9.01 -16.56 10.57
N ALA A 67 -9.71 -16.76 9.46
CA ALA A 67 -9.16 -16.58 8.12
C ALA A 67 -8.72 -15.14 7.85
N ALA A 68 -9.53 -14.14 8.24
CA ALA A 68 -9.17 -12.73 8.11
C ALA A 68 -7.95 -12.36 8.96
N ALA A 69 -7.87 -12.88 10.19
CA ALA A 69 -6.71 -12.68 11.07
C ALA A 69 -5.45 -13.34 10.48
N ALA A 70 -5.55 -14.57 9.96
CA ALA A 70 -4.45 -15.26 9.31
C ALA A 70 -3.96 -14.51 8.05
N GLY A 71 -4.87 -13.99 7.23
CA GLY A 71 -4.54 -13.16 6.07
C GLY A 71 -3.82 -11.86 6.45
N LEU A 72 -4.32 -11.13 7.44
CA LEU A 72 -3.68 -9.92 7.95
C LEU A 72 -2.32 -10.20 8.57
N PHE A 73 -2.19 -11.31 9.31
CA PHE A 73 -0.93 -11.76 9.88
C PHE A 73 0.11 -12.05 8.78
N TRP A 74 -0.28 -12.80 7.75
CA TRP A 74 0.61 -13.09 6.63
C TRP A 74 1.00 -11.84 5.86
N LEU A 75 0.05 -10.93 5.63
CA LEU A 75 0.30 -9.65 4.97
C LEU A 75 1.30 -8.79 5.76
N ALA A 76 1.19 -8.76 7.08
CA ALA A 76 2.13 -8.04 7.95
C ALA A 76 3.56 -8.61 7.82
N ILE A 77 3.70 -9.93 7.74
CA ILE A 77 5.00 -10.57 7.49
C ILE A 77 5.56 -10.16 6.13
N LEU A 78 4.74 -10.22 5.07
CA LEU A 78 5.17 -9.82 3.73
C LEU A 78 5.64 -8.36 3.70
N PHE A 79 4.92 -7.44 4.35
CA PHE A 79 5.37 -6.04 4.46
C PHE A 79 6.67 -5.90 5.23
N ALA A 80 6.85 -6.61 6.34
CA ALA A 80 8.08 -6.57 7.12
C ALA A 80 9.27 -7.09 6.30
N LEU A 81 9.10 -8.18 5.56
CA LEU A 81 10.12 -8.73 4.66
C LEU A 81 10.46 -7.75 3.53
N SER A 82 9.46 -7.15 2.87
CA SER A 82 9.70 -6.14 1.85
C SER A 82 10.43 -4.92 2.40
N ALA A 83 10.01 -4.40 3.56
CA ALA A 83 10.69 -3.27 4.21
C ALA A 83 12.16 -3.61 4.54
N THR A 84 12.41 -4.83 5.02
CA THR A 84 13.77 -5.32 5.29
C THR A 84 14.59 -5.43 4.00
N ASP A 85 14.01 -5.90 2.89
CA ASP A 85 14.67 -5.92 1.57
C ASP A 85 15.08 -4.52 1.13
N TYR A 86 14.18 -3.54 1.22
CA TYR A 86 14.48 -2.15 0.88
C TYR A 86 15.55 -1.53 1.78
N LEU A 87 15.54 -1.82 3.09
CA LEU A 87 16.52 -1.30 4.05
C LEU A 87 17.91 -1.91 3.86
N THR A 88 17.99 -3.19 3.46
CA THR A 88 19.28 -3.89 3.25
C THR A 88 19.84 -3.68 1.85
N ARG A 89 19.02 -3.22 0.90
CA ARG A 89 19.45 -2.94 -0.47
C ARG A 89 20.49 -1.81 -0.48
N LYS A 90 21.74 -2.17 -0.74
CA LYS A 90 22.77 -1.21 -1.10
C LYS A 90 22.43 -0.68 -2.49
N VAL A 91 22.23 0.62 -2.59
CA VAL A 91 22.10 1.28 -3.90
C VAL A 91 23.50 1.33 -4.49
N GLU A 92 23.84 0.38 -5.35
CA GLU A 92 25.04 0.50 -6.19
C GLU A 92 24.79 1.70 -7.11
N HIS A 93 25.53 2.78 -6.89
CA HIS A 93 25.46 3.92 -7.80
C HIS A 93 26.06 3.49 -9.13
N VAL A 94 25.25 3.51 -10.19
CA VAL A 94 25.66 3.40 -11.60
C VAL A 94 26.50 4.64 -12.02
N GLY A 95 27.26 5.22 -11.09
CA GLY A 95 28.33 6.19 -11.31
C GLY A 95 29.70 5.63 -10.94
N ASP A 96 29.76 4.54 -10.15
CA ASP A 96 31.00 3.87 -9.76
C ASP A 96 31.43 2.77 -10.75
N LEU A 97 30.54 2.44 -11.70
CA LEU A 97 30.93 1.63 -12.84
C LEU A 97 31.82 2.49 -13.76
N PRO A 98 33.04 2.03 -14.11
CA PRO A 98 33.80 2.67 -15.18
C PRO A 98 32.87 2.78 -16.38
N ALA A 99 32.79 3.97 -16.98
CA ALA A 99 31.98 4.18 -18.18
C ALA A 99 32.21 3.00 -19.13
N PRO A 100 31.15 2.38 -19.70
CA PRO A 100 31.35 1.31 -20.66
C PRO A 100 32.20 1.88 -21.77
N THR A 101 33.50 1.59 -21.73
CA THR A 101 34.45 1.95 -22.76
C THR A 101 34.04 1.08 -23.93
N GLY A 102 33.18 1.64 -24.78
CA GLY A 102 32.72 1.05 -26.03
C GLY A 102 33.86 0.96 -27.03
N SER A 103 34.90 0.21 -26.68
CA SER A 103 36.04 -0.11 -27.52
C SER A 103 36.24 -1.62 -27.58
N GLU A 104 35.15 -2.39 -27.66
CA GLU A 104 35.16 -3.65 -28.40
C GLU A 104 34.66 -3.38 -29.83
N HIS A 105 35.36 -2.49 -30.54
CA HIS A 105 35.49 -2.67 -31.98
C HIS A 105 36.32 -3.95 -32.16
N GLN A 106 35.65 -5.11 -32.15
CA GLN A 106 36.17 -6.35 -32.70
C GLN A 106 36.22 -6.14 -34.21
N PRO A 107 37.37 -5.80 -34.83
CA PRO A 107 37.43 -5.73 -36.28
C PRO A 107 37.38 -7.19 -36.74
N GLY A 108 36.38 -7.52 -37.54
CA GLY A 108 36.31 -8.81 -38.19
C GLY A 108 37.64 -9.11 -38.88
N ASN A 109 38.24 -10.24 -38.54
CA ASN A 109 39.36 -10.76 -39.30
C ASN A 109 39.20 -12.28 -39.46
N ARG A 110 38.69 -12.61 -40.65
CA ARG A 110 39.05 -13.71 -41.55
C ARG A 110 39.24 -15.10 -40.95
#